data_AF-U3AUY3-F1
#
_entry.id   AF-U3AUY3-F1
#
_cell.length_a   1.000
_cell.length_b   1.000
_cell.length_c   1.000
_cell.angle_alpha   90.00
_cell.angle_beta   90.00
_cell.angle_gamma   90.00
#
_symmetry.space_group_name_H-M   'P 1'
#
loop_
_entity.id
_entity.type
_entity.pdbx_description
1 polymer ?
#
loop_
_entity_poly.entity_id
_entity_poly.type
_entity_poly.pdbx_seq_one_letter_code
_entity_poly.pdbx_strand_id
1 'polypeptide(L)'
;MVLLGLLVVMEKYQHYQTIKDKSKVLKMQCTLEKLLEEIRLSCQQTKYDFVWLTQQSQMRLMKYKELYLHRGKVVDSEIKLAYAKMTSIERQIADMGTAEITFIIDALDKEI
;
A
#
# COMPACT_ATOMS: atom_id res chain seq x y z
N MET A 1 13.59 9.03 22.08
CA MET A 1 13.52 7.67 21.46
C MET A 1 12.93 7.65 20.05
N VAL A 2 12.52 8.79 19.45
CA VAL A 2 11.95 8.83 18.07
C VAL A 2 13.01 8.69 16.96
N LEU A 3 14.24 9.16 17.22
CA LEU A 3 15.34 9.12 16.24
C LEU A 3 15.86 7.70 15.93
N LEU A 4 15.76 6.76 16.87
CA LEU A 4 16.23 5.38 16.68
C LEU A 4 15.26 4.56 15.80
N GLY A 5 13.95 4.78 15.93
CA GLY A 5 12.95 4.13 15.07
C GLY A 5 13.10 4.55 13.61
N LEU A 6 13.30 5.85 13.35
CA LEU A 6 13.57 6.37 12.00
C LEU A 6 14.86 5.80 11.38
N LEU A 7 15.88 5.55 12.19
CA LEU A 7 17.16 5.01 11.70
C LEU A 7 17.03 3.53 11.31
N VAL A 8 16.30 2.73 12.10
CA VAL A 8 15.99 1.33 11.79
C VAL A 8 15.06 1.22 10.57
N VAL A 9 14.08 2.12 10.44
CA VAL A 9 13.22 2.23 9.25
C VAL A 9 14.03 2.63 8.01
N MET A 10 15.05 3.47 8.15
CA MET A 10 15.93 3.84 7.04
C MET A 10 16.76 2.66 6.53
N GLU A 11 17.25 1.78 7.40
CA GLU A 11 18.08 0.62 6.99
C GLU A 11 17.28 -0.46 6.25
N LYS A 12 16.03 -0.74 6.66
CA LYS A 12 15.22 -1.83 6.06
C LYS A 12 14.84 -1.59 4.59
N TYR A 13 14.91 -0.35 4.12
CA TYR A 13 14.42 0.07 2.80
C TYR A 13 15.45 0.91 2.02
N GLN A 14 16.76 0.69 2.22
CA GLN A 14 17.85 1.44 1.54
C GLN A 14 17.90 1.30 0.00
N HIS A 15 17.10 0.44 -0.63
CA HIS A 15 17.20 0.14 -2.05
C HIS A 15 16.45 1.11 -2.99
N TYR A 16 15.78 2.13 -2.48
CA TYR A 16 14.89 3.00 -3.29
C TYR A 16 15.55 4.32 -3.72
N GLN A 17 16.75 4.22 -4.33
CA GLN A 17 17.58 5.34 -4.80
C GLN A 17 16.95 6.21 -5.91
N THR A 18 15.71 5.95 -6.35
CA THR A 18 15.05 6.68 -7.44
C THR A 18 14.11 7.79 -6.99
N ILE A 19 13.78 7.90 -5.71
CA ILE A 19 12.96 9.01 -5.18
C ILE A 19 13.90 10.09 -4.62
N LYS A 20 14.14 11.14 -5.41
CA LYS A 20 14.94 12.30 -4.98
C LYS A 20 14.36 13.06 -3.77
N ASP A 21 13.08 12.83 -3.46
CA ASP A 21 12.35 13.53 -2.40
C ASP A 21 12.16 12.64 -1.16
N LYS A 22 13.01 12.88 -0.15
CA LYS A 22 12.95 12.21 1.16
C LYS A 22 11.57 12.32 1.81
N SER A 23 10.85 13.43 1.61
CA SER A 23 9.52 13.63 2.21
C SER A 23 8.49 12.65 1.62
N LYS A 24 8.61 12.36 0.33
CA LYS A 24 7.75 11.39 -0.37
C LYS A 24 8.00 9.97 0.09
N VAL A 25 9.27 9.58 0.28
CA VAL A 25 9.64 8.26 0.83
C VAL A 25 9.07 8.09 2.24
N LEU A 26 9.25 9.07 3.11
CA LEU A 26 8.71 9.02 4.48
C LEU A 26 7.18 8.91 4.47
N LYS A 27 6.49 9.68 3.61
CA LYS A 27 5.04 9.58 3.47
C LYS A 27 4.59 8.19 3.06
N MET A 28 5.30 7.57 2.11
CA MET A 28 5.01 6.20 1.67
C MET A 28 5.25 5.18 2.78
N GLN A 29 6.36 5.28 3.51
CA GLN A 29 6.66 4.41 4.65
C GLN A 29 5.60 4.53 5.75
N CYS A 30 5.23 5.75 6.16
CA CYS A 30 4.18 5.96 7.15
C CYS A 30 2.82 5.41 6.68
N THR A 31 2.54 5.44 5.38
CA THR A 31 1.29 4.90 4.83
C THR A 31 1.30 3.38 4.81
N LEU A 32 2.45 2.76 4.49
CA LEU A 32 2.65 1.33 4.61
C LEU A 32 2.47 0.85 6.07
N GLU A 33 3.09 1.53 7.03
CA GLU A 33 2.95 1.20 8.46
C GLU A 33 1.49 1.24 8.91
N LYS A 34 0.73 2.25 8.48
CA LYS A 34 -0.71 2.34 8.75
C LYS A 34 -1.50 1.19 8.12
N LEU A 35 -1.14 0.77 6.90
CA LEU A 35 -1.80 -0.34 6.23
C LEU A 35 -1.52 -1.66 6.96
N LEU A 36 -0.26 -1.90 7.34
CA LEU A 36 0.13 -3.09 8.12
C LEU A 36 -0.57 -3.13 9.48
N GLU A 37 -0.72 -1.97 10.13
CA GLU A 37 -1.47 -1.88 11.39
C GLU A 37 -2.96 -2.15 11.20
N GLU A 38 -3.59 -1.62 10.15
CA GLU A 38 -4.98 -1.93 9.79
C GLU A 38 -5.18 -3.44 9.55
N ILE A 39 -4.23 -4.09 8.89
CA ILE A 39 -4.22 -5.54 8.68
C ILE A 39 -4.09 -6.28 10.02
N ARG A 40 -3.14 -5.91 10.89
CA ARG A 40 -2.95 -6.55 12.21
C ARG A 40 -4.20 -6.42 13.09
N LEU A 41 -4.82 -5.25 13.11
CA LEU A 41 -6.08 -5.03 13.84
C LEU A 41 -7.19 -5.90 13.25
N SER A 42 -7.26 -6.03 11.93
CA SER A 42 -8.22 -6.92 11.27
C SER A 42 -7.99 -8.40 11.61
N CYS A 43 -6.74 -8.85 11.77
CA CYS A 43 -6.44 -10.20 12.26
C CYS A 43 -7.02 -10.45 13.67
N GLN A 44 -6.96 -9.44 14.54
CA GLN A 44 -7.51 -9.56 15.91
C GLN A 44 -9.04 -9.56 15.94
N GLN A 45 -9.67 -8.93 14.95
CA GLN A 45 -11.12 -8.78 14.87
C GLN A 45 -11.80 -9.86 14.02
N THR A 46 -11.04 -10.63 13.25
CA THR A 46 -11.56 -11.64 12.33
C THR A 46 -10.88 -12.98 12.56
N LYS A 47 -11.34 -14.02 11.83
CA LYS A 47 -10.71 -15.35 11.84
C LYS A 47 -9.59 -15.49 10.80
N TYR A 48 -9.30 -14.43 10.04
CA TYR A 48 -8.34 -14.49 8.95
C TYR A 48 -6.94 -14.15 9.47
N ASP A 49 -5.95 -14.90 8.99
CA ASP A 49 -4.56 -14.64 9.33
C ASP A 49 -3.99 -13.43 8.57
N PHE A 50 -2.82 -13.01 9.03
CA PHE A 50 -2.11 -11.86 8.50
C PHE A 50 -1.73 -12.03 7.02
N VAL A 51 -1.35 -13.23 6.61
CA VAL A 51 -0.94 -13.53 5.24
C VAL A 51 -2.12 -13.36 4.29
N TRP A 52 -3.27 -13.95 4.63
CA TRP A 52 -4.47 -13.87 3.82
C TRP A 52 -4.95 -12.42 3.69
N LEU A 53 -4.99 -11.66 4.78
CA LEU A 53 -5.41 -10.26 4.76
C LEU A 53 -4.44 -9.37 3.96
N THR A 54 -3.14 -9.65 4.05
CA THR A 54 -2.11 -8.97 3.26
C THR A 54 -2.30 -9.22 1.76
N GLN A 55 -2.51 -10.49 1.37
CA GLN A 55 -2.81 -10.86 -0.02
C GLN A 55 -4.10 -10.20 -0.52
N GLN A 56 -5.15 -10.12 0.31
CA GLN A 56 -6.37 -9.42 -0.08
C GLN A 56 -6.13 -7.92 -0.33
N SER A 57 -5.28 -7.29 0.47
CA SER A 57 -4.90 -5.88 0.25
C SER A 57 -4.11 -5.72 -1.05
N GLN A 58 -3.10 -6.57 -1.28
CA GLN A 58 -2.34 -6.59 -2.54
C GLN A 58 -3.28 -6.77 -3.75
N MET A 59 -4.24 -7.69 -3.68
CA MET A 59 -5.20 -7.95 -4.77
C MET A 59 -6.06 -6.72 -5.08
N ARG A 60 -6.57 -6.02 -4.06
CA ARG A 60 -7.37 -4.80 -4.26
C ARG A 60 -6.55 -3.68 -4.90
N LEU A 61 -5.34 -3.46 -4.39
CA LEU A 61 -4.39 -2.46 -4.92
C LEU A 61 -3.99 -2.77 -6.37
N MET A 62 -3.64 -4.03 -6.65
CA MET A 62 -3.24 -4.47 -7.99
C MET A 62 -4.39 -4.35 -8.99
N LYS A 63 -5.61 -4.75 -8.59
CA LYS A 63 -6.80 -4.61 -9.43
C LYS A 63 -7.06 -3.15 -9.81
N TYR A 64 -7.04 -2.24 -8.84
CA TYR A 64 -7.25 -0.82 -9.14
C TYR A 64 -6.13 -0.25 -10.02
N LYS A 65 -4.87 -0.60 -9.73
CA LYS A 65 -3.72 -0.18 -10.55
C LYS A 65 -3.90 -0.55 -12.02
N GLU A 66 -4.28 -1.79 -12.29
CA GLU A 66 -4.47 -2.30 -13.65
C GLU A 66 -5.60 -1.56 -14.36
N LEU A 67 -6.76 -1.41 -13.71
CA LEU A 67 -7.89 -0.68 -14.27
C LEU A 67 -7.54 0.79 -14.56
N TYR A 68 -6.78 1.42 -13.67
CA TYR A 68 -6.37 2.81 -13.82
C TYR A 68 -5.32 3.02 -14.92
N LEU A 69 -4.40 2.07 -15.11
CA LEU A 69 -3.45 2.07 -16.24
C LEU A 69 -4.18 1.94 -17.58
N HIS A 70 -5.27 1.17 -17.61
CA HIS A 70 -6.08 0.93 -18.81
C HIS A 70 -7.34 1.78 -18.89
N ARG A 71 -7.45 2.87 -18.13
CA ARG A 71 -8.65 3.73 -18.02
C ARG A 71 -9.21 4.27 -19.35
N GLY A 72 -8.40 4.36 -20.40
CA GLY A 72 -8.86 4.73 -21.75
C GLY A 72 -9.60 3.62 -22.50
N LYS A 73 -9.60 2.40 -21.97
CA LYS A 73 -10.17 1.17 -22.57
C LYS A 73 -11.13 0.45 -21.61
N VAL A 74 -11.33 0.97 -20.41
CA VAL A 74 -12.08 0.36 -19.30
C VAL A 74 -13.23 1.28 -18.94
N VAL A 75 -14.37 0.72 -18.50
CA VAL A 75 -15.52 1.52 -18.12
C VAL A 75 -15.24 2.22 -16.80
N ASP A 76 -15.48 3.53 -16.73
CA ASP A 76 -15.22 4.35 -15.53
C ASP A 76 -15.90 3.81 -14.26
N SER A 77 -17.08 3.19 -14.40
CA SER A 77 -17.77 2.53 -13.28
C SER A 77 -16.98 1.37 -12.67
N GLU A 78 -16.16 0.66 -13.45
CA GLU A 78 -15.33 -0.44 -12.95
C GLU A 78 -14.18 0.07 -12.09
N ILE A 79 -13.56 1.19 -12.49
CA ILE A 79 -12.53 1.88 -11.70
C ILE A 79 -13.13 2.37 -10.38
N LYS A 80 -14.29 3.04 -10.44
CA LYS A 80 -15.02 3.52 -9.25
C LYS A 80 -15.40 2.39 -8.32
N LEU A 81 -15.87 1.26 -8.86
CA LEU A 81 -16.22 0.08 -8.07
C LEU A 81 -14.99 -0.54 -7.39
N ALA A 82 -13.86 -0.63 -8.09
CA ALA A 82 -12.61 -1.11 -7.52
C ALA A 82 -12.13 -0.21 -6.36
N TYR A 83 -12.17 1.10 -6.55
CA TYR A 83 -11.85 2.09 -5.52
C TYR A 83 -12.81 2.01 -4.31
N ALA A 84 -14.10 1.82 -4.55
CA ALA A 84 -15.09 1.69 -3.47
C ALA A 84 -14.85 0.46 -2.58
N LYS A 85 -14.26 -0.62 -3.11
CA LYS A 85 -13.94 -1.84 -2.34
C LYS A 85 -12.67 -1.73 -1.51
N MET A 86 -11.89 -0.67 -1.68
CA MET A 86 -10.68 -0.42 -0.91
C MET A 86 -10.97 0.08 0.50
N THR A 87 -10.05 -0.22 1.43
CA THR A 87 -10.03 0.40 2.75
C THR A 87 -9.63 1.87 2.68
N SER A 88 -9.78 2.60 3.78
CA SER A 88 -9.41 4.02 3.84
C SER A 88 -7.93 4.24 3.53
N ILE A 89 -7.04 3.36 4.01
CA ILE A 89 -5.60 3.46 3.77
C ILE A 89 -5.27 3.08 2.33
N GLU A 90 -5.89 2.03 1.79
CA GLU A 90 -5.72 1.63 0.38
C GLU A 90 -6.14 2.74 -0.60
N ARG A 91 -7.22 3.47 -0.29
CA ARG A 91 -7.64 4.64 -1.08
C ARG A 91 -6.62 5.78 -1.01
N GLN A 92 -6.05 6.06 0.16
CA GLN A 92 -4.98 7.05 0.28
C GLN A 92 -3.76 6.67 -0.58
N ILE A 93 -3.42 5.38 -0.65
CA ILE A 93 -2.35 4.88 -1.53
C ILE A 93 -2.74 5.08 -2.99
N ALA A 94 -3.99 4.75 -3.36
CA ALA A 94 -4.50 4.91 -4.71
C ALA A 94 -4.46 6.38 -5.19
N ASP A 95 -4.77 7.32 -4.30
CA ASP A 95 -4.75 8.76 -4.57
C ASP A 95 -3.33 9.32 -4.75
N MET A 96 -2.30 8.62 -4.25
CA MET A 96 -0.90 9.01 -4.46
C MET A 96 -0.41 8.73 -5.88
N GLY A 97 -0.93 7.67 -6.52
CA GLY A 97 -0.59 7.31 -7.89
C GLY A 97 -0.10 5.87 -8.06
N THR A 98 0.06 5.46 -9.33
CA THR A 98 0.38 4.07 -9.70
C THR A 98 1.79 3.64 -9.29
N ALA A 99 2.73 4.58 -9.17
CA ALA A 99 4.09 4.27 -8.72
C ALA A 99 4.09 3.90 -7.22
N GLU A 100 3.30 4.61 -6.42
CA GLU A 100 3.15 4.40 -4.99
C GLU A 100 2.36 3.13 -4.71
N ILE A 101 1.31 2.84 -5.49
CA ILE A 101 0.63 1.54 -5.44
C ILE A 101 1.63 0.41 -5.69
N THR A 102 2.49 0.53 -6.71
CA THR A 102 3.51 -0.50 -7.02
C THR A 102 4.47 -0.69 -5.87
N PHE A 103 4.99 0.41 -5.30
CA PHE A 103 5.86 0.35 -4.14
C PHE A 103 5.21 -0.37 -2.95
N ILE A 104 3.95 -0.06 -2.63
CA ILE A 104 3.26 -0.68 -1.50
C ILE A 104 3.04 -2.17 -1.76
N ILE A 105 2.64 -2.56 -2.96
CA ILE A 105 2.47 -3.98 -3.32
C ILE A 105 3.78 -4.74 -3.11
N ASP A 106 4.91 -4.21 -3.63
CA ASP A 106 6.23 -4.83 -3.49
C ASP A 106 6.70 -4.87 -2.02
N ALA A 107 6.28 -3.91 -1.20
CA ALA A 107 6.61 -3.89 0.22
C ALA A 107 5.76 -4.91 1.00
N LEU A 108 4.47 -5.03 0.70
CA LEU A 108 3.58 -6.04 1.30
C LEU A 108 4.05 -7.47 0.94
N ASP A 109 4.57 -7.67 -0.26
CA ASP A 109 5.10 -8.96 -0.71
C ASP A 109 6.27 -9.45 0.14
N LYS A 110 7.02 -8.53 0.76
CA LYS A 110 8.15 -8.84 1.66
C LYS A 110 7.72 -9.16 3.09
N GLU A 111 6.45 -8.95 3.44
CA GLU A 111 5.91 -9.18 4.79
C GLU A 111 5.22 -10.56 4.93
N ILE A 112 5.12 -11.33 3.84
CA ILE A 112 4.55 -12.68 3.77
C ILE A 112 5.63 -13.72 3.40
#